data_AF-A0A7X3ZZ58-F1
#
_entry.id   AF-A0A7X3ZZ58-F1
#
_cell.length_a   1.000
_cell.length_b   1.000
_cell.length_c   1.000
_cell.angle_alpha   90.00
_cell.angle_beta   90.00
_cell.angle_gamma   90.00
#
_symmetry.space_group_name_H-M   'P 1'
#
loop_
_entity.id
_entity.type
_entity.pdbx_description
1 polymer ?
#
loop_
_entity_poly.entity_id
_entity_poly.type
_entity_poly.pdbx_seq_one_letter_code
_entity_poly.pdbx_strand_id
1 'polypeptide(L)'
;MNFNLIAEQWDRIGQFHAAFPAGHTTASAALQRLNRFQPSNRYHAANRELGRALKTEFVLQYMSEPQLRARVRRGLLKVEQLHALARAVYYGQRGRISAREVYD
;
A
#
# COMPACT_ATOMS: atom_id res chain seq x y z
N MET A 1 0.95 3.70 20.93
CA MET A 1 -0.18 3.99 20.03
C MET A 1 -1.02 5.03 20.74
N ASN A 2 -1.42 6.11 20.08
CA ASN A 2 -2.19 7.19 20.72
C ASN A 2 -3.65 7.12 20.28
N PHE A 3 -4.48 6.41 21.06
CA PHE A 3 -5.91 6.26 20.78
C PHE A 3 -6.70 7.54 21.03
N ASN A 4 -6.24 8.42 21.92
CA ASN A 4 -6.91 9.70 22.16
C ASN A 4 -6.89 10.57 20.90
N LEU A 5 -5.78 10.60 20.18
CA LEU A 5 -5.67 11.32 18.92
C LEU A 5 -6.60 10.77 17.83
N ILE A 6 -6.85 9.46 17.83
CA ILE A 6 -7.82 8.82 16.92
C ILE A 6 -9.23 9.24 17.31
N ALA A 7 -9.58 9.15 18.60
CA ALA A 7 -10.91 9.51 19.11
C ALA A 7 -11.24 10.99 18.82
N GLU A 8 -10.29 11.90 19.05
CA GLU A 8 -10.44 13.32 18.76
C GLU A 8 -10.72 13.66 17.29
N GLN A 9 -10.31 12.80 16.36
CA GLN A 9 -10.47 13.01 14.91
C GLN A 9 -11.42 12.00 14.27
N TRP A 10 -12.15 11.23 15.08
CA TRP A 10 -12.89 10.04 14.65
C TRP A 10 -13.89 10.37 13.54
N ASP A 11 -14.70 11.40 13.71
CA ASP A 11 -15.73 11.77 12.72
C ASP A 11 -15.12 12.14 11.38
N ARG A 12 -13.99 12.87 11.39
CA ARG A 12 -13.31 13.31 10.18
C ARG A 12 -12.66 12.14 9.45
N ILE A 13 -12.09 11.20 10.19
CA ILE A 13 -11.57 9.94 9.64
C ILE A 13 -12.71 9.13 9.03
N GLY A 14 -13.83 9.00 9.73
CA GLY A 14 -15.03 8.31 9.25
C GLY A 14 -15.54 8.89 7.93
N GLN A 15 -15.68 10.21 7.84
CA GLN A 15 -16.06 10.91 6.61
C GLN A 15 -15.09 10.63 5.45
N PHE A 16 -13.79 10.64 5.73
CA PHE A 16 -12.77 10.37 4.72
C PHE A 16 -12.85 8.94 4.17
N HIS A 17 -13.01 7.95 5.04
CA HIS A 17 -13.14 6.55 4.61
C HIS A 17 -14.49 6.27 3.94
N ALA A 18 -15.58 6.93 4.37
CA ALA A 18 -16.90 6.82 3.75
C ALA A 18 -16.95 7.39 2.33
N ALA A 19 -16.02 8.30 1.97
CA ALA A 19 -15.93 8.84 0.62
C ALA A 19 -15.51 7.80 -0.44
N PHE A 20 -14.86 6.69 -0.03
CA PHE A 20 -14.44 5.64 -0.97
C PHE A 20 -15.62 4.81 -1.51
N PRO A 21 -16.48 4.20 -0.66
CA PRO A 21 -17.65 3.47 -1.16
C PRO A 21 -18.66 4.39 -1.85
N ALA A 22 -18.72 5.67 -1.48
CA ALA A 22 -19.58 6.66 -2.14
C ALA A 22 -19.10 7.07 -3.55
N GLY A 23 -17.91 6.65 -3.99
CA GLY A 23 -17.37 6.97 -5.32
C GLY A 23 -16.92 8.43 -5.49
N HIS A 24 -16.90 9.23 -4.41
CA HIS A 24 -16.49 10.63 -4.48
C HIS A 24 -15.00 10.82 -4.78
N THR A 25 -14.16 9.84 -4.43
CA THR A 25 -12.72 9.87 -4.72
C THR A 25 -12.15 8.47 -4.77
N THR A 26 -11.06 8.29 -5.53
CA THR A 26 -10.31 7.03 -5.50
C THR A 26 -9.45 6.96 -4.24
N ALA A 27 -9.24 5.75 -3.71
CA ALA A 27 -8.36 5.55 -2.56
C ALA A 27 -6.94 6.13 -2.82
N SER A 28 -6.43 6.00 -4.04
CA SER A 28 -5.12 6.55 -4.42
C SER A 28 -5.08 8.08 -4.31
N ALA A 29 -6.07 8.78 -4.85
CA ALA A 29 -6.12 10.25 -4.79
C ALA A 29 -6.28 10.75 -3.34
N ALA A 30 -7.12 10.09 -2.57
CA ALA A 30 -7.36 10.42 -1.17
C ALA A 30 -6.10 10.20 -0.29
N LEU A 31 -5.40 9.08 -0.48
CA LEU A 31 -4.15 8.79 0.21
C LEU A 31 -3.05 9.76 -0.22
N GLN A 32 -2.99 10.12 -1.50
CA GLN A 32 -2.04 11.14 -1.96
C GLN A 32 -2.30 12.49 -1.29
N ARG A 33 -3.57 12.88 -1.13
CA ARG A 33 -3.94 14.10 -0.40
C ARG A 33 -3.56 14.00 1.07
N LEU A 34 -3.81 12.87 1.72
CA LEU A 34 -3.43 12.62 3.11
C LEU A 34 -1.91 12.75 3.29
N ASN A 35 -1.12 12.20 2.37
CA ASN A 35 0.34 12.26 2.41
C ASN A 35 0.93 13.66 2.16
N ARG A 36 0.16 14.60 1.60
CA ARG A 36 0.60 16.01 1.42
C ARG A 36 0.51 16.84 2.70
N PHE A 37 -0.19 16.37 3.72
CA PHE A 37 -0.23 17.08 5.00
C PHE A 37 1.14 17.04 5.69
N GLN A 38 1.49 18.14 6.36
CA GLN A 38 2.70 18.18 7.18
C GLN A 38 2.64 17.12 8.30
N PRO A 39 3.78 16.55 8.73
CA PRO A 39 3.81 15.57 9.82
C PRO A 39 3.19 16.08 11.14
N SER A 40 3.23 17.40 11.39
CA SER A 40 2.62 18.08 12.53
C SER A 40 1.09 18.14 12.48
N ASN A 41 0.48 17.86 11.32
CA ASN A 41 -0.97 17.92 11.15
C ASN A 41 -1.64 16.81 11.98
N ARG A 42 -2.52 17.22 12.90
CA ARG A 42 -3.23 16.29 13.80
C ARG A 42 -4.08 15.26 13.07
N TYR A 43 -4.76 15.64 11.99
CA TYR A 43 -5.58 14.73 11.20
C TYR A 43 -4.72 13.67 10.49
N HIS A 44 -3.58 14.06 9.95
CA HIS A 44 -2.61 13.13 9.37
C HIS A 44 -2.04 12.18 10.43
N ALA A 45 -1.66 12.71 11.59
CA ALA A 45 -1.16 11.93 12.70
C ALA A 45 -2.21 10.93 13.23
N ALA A 46 -3.49 11.33 13.30
CA ALA A 46 -4.59 10.46 13.70
C ALA A 46 -4.80 9.30 12.71
N ASN A 47 -4.80 9.58 11.39
CA ASN A 47 -4.87 8.53 10.36
C ASN A 47 -3.68 7.58 10.42
N ARG A 48 -2.48 8.11 10.74
CA ARG A 48 -1.28 7.28 10.92
C ARG A 48 -1.42 6.34 12.12
N GLU A 49 -1.90 6.83 13.26
CA GLU A 49 -2.13 5.99 14.44
C GLU A 49 -3.22 4.93 14.18
N LEU A 50 -4.30 5.29 13.47
CA LEU A 50 -5.30 4.31 13.03
C LEU A 50 -4.69 3.24 12.12
N GLY A 51 -3.89 3.65 11.13
CA GLY A 51 -3.20 2.71 10.25
C GLY A 51 -2.25 1.77 10.99
N ARG A 52 -1.61 2.24 12.08
CA ARG A 52 -0.77 1.40 12.95
C ARG A 52 -1.59 0.38 13.73
N ALA A 53 -2.78 0.76 14.21
CA ALA A 53 -3.69 -0.16 14.89
C ALA A 53 -4.13 -1.29 13.95
N LEU A 54 -4.65 -0.94 12.77
CA LEU A 54 -5.08 -1.88 11.75
C LEU A 54 -3.92 -2.78 11.28
N LYS A 55 -2.72 -2.21 11.10
CA LYS A 55 -1.53 -3.00 10.75
C LYS A 55 -1.16 -3.99 11.85
N THR A 56 -1.24 -3.58 13.11
CA THR A 56 -0.93 -4.47 14.25
C THR A 56 -1.91 -5.63 14.31
N GLU A 57 -3.20 -5.35 14.21
CA GLU A 57 -4.24 -6.38 14.12
C GLU A 57 -3.99 -7.36 12.97
N PHE A 58 -3.74 -6.83 11.76
CA PHE A 58 -3.43 -7.66 10.59
C PHE A 58 -2.19 -8.52 10.81
N VAL A 59 -1.11 -7.98 11.38
CA VAL A 59 0.13 -8.75 11.63
C VAL A 59 -0.13 -9.88 12.62
N LEU A 60 -0.90 -9.61 13.69
CA LEU A 60 -1.26 -10.64 14.67
C LEU A 60 -2.11 -11.76 14.05
N GLN A 61 -3.12 -11.40 13.24
CA GLN A 61 -3.91 -12.37 12.47
C GLN A 61 -3.02 -13.15 11.49
N TYR A 62 -2.16 -12.46 10.74
CA TYR A 62 -1.22 -13.07 9.81
C TYR A 62 -0.30 -14.09 10.50
N MET A 63 0.23 -13.77 11.68
CA MET A 63 1.07 -14.70 12.45
C MET A 63 0.29 -15.89 13.01
N SER A 64 -0.98 -15.69 13.35
CA SER A 64 -1.82 -16.72 13.98
C SER A 64 -2.49 -17.66 12.97
N GLU A 65 -2.78 -17.20 11.76
CA GLU A 65 -3.59 -17.93 10.78
C GLU A 65 -2.78 -18.41 9.56
N PRO A 66 -2.45 -19.71 9.46
CA PRO A 66 -1.70 -20.25 8.33
C PRO A 66 -2.39 -20.05 6.97
N GLN A 67 -3.73 -20.10 6.94
CA GLN A 67 -4.51 -19.94 5.71
C GLN A 67 -4.41 -18.51 5.16
N LEU A 68 -4.47 -17.50 6.04
CA LEU A 68 -4.27 -16.10 5.66
C LEU A 68 -2.86 -15.90 5.07
N ARG A 69 -1.82 -16.46 5.71
CA ARG A 69 -0.45 -16.41 5.17
C ARG A 69 -0.34 -17.04 3.78
N ALA A 70 -0.94 -18.21 3.59
CA ALA A 70 -0.92 -18.90 2.30
C ALA A 70 -1.64 -18.09 1.19
N ARG A 71 -2.75 -17.41 1.52
CA ARG A 71 -3.45 -16.51 0.59
C ARG A 71 -2.59 -15.31 0.22
N VAL A 72 -2.03 -14.62 1.22
CA VAL A 72 -1.14 -13.46 1.01
C VAL A 72 0.07 -13.84 0.18
N ARG A 73 0.73 -14.96 0.49
CA ARG A 73 1.90 -15.47 -0.27
C ARG A 73 1.56 -15.74 -1.73
N ARG A 74 0.41 -16.35 -2.03
CA ARG A 74 -0.04 -16.55 -3.41
C ARG A 74 -0.24 -15.23 -4.15
N GLY A 75 -0.81 -14.24 -3.49
CA GLY A 75 -0.95 -12.88 -4.05
C GLY A 75 0.40 -12.24 -4.37
N LEU A 76 1.35 -12.32 -3.44
CA LEU A 76 2.71 -11.79 -3.61
C LEU A 76 3.45 -12.46 -4.77
N LEU A 77 3.44 -13.80 -4.84
CA LEU A 77 4.10 -14.55 -5.91
C LEU A 77 3.61 -14.13 -7.30
N LYS A 78 2.29 -13.88 -7.46
CA LYS A 78 1.74 -13.39 -8.74
C LYS A 78 2.32 -12.03 -9.12
N VAL A 79 2.40 -11.09 -8.18
CA VAL A 79 2.94 -9.74 -8.43
C VAL A 79 4.44 -9.81 -8.71
N GLU A 80 5.19 -10.63 -7.99
CA GLU A 80 6.61 -10.87 -8.24
C GLU A 80 6.87 -11.47 -9.63
N GLN A 81 6.07 -12.44 -10.06
CA GLN A 81 6.13 -13.01 -11.40
C GLN A 81 5.86 -11.97 -12.48
N LEU A 82 4.85 -11.11 -12.29
CA LEU A 82 4.57 -10.00 -13.22
C LEU A 82 5.73 -9.01 -13.28
N HIS A 83 6.33 -8.66 -12.13
CA HIS A 83 7.50 -7.79 -12.11
C HIS A 83 8.73 -8.47 -12.73
N ALA A 84 8.92 -9.77 -12.54
CA ALA A 84 10.00 -10.53 -13.18
C ALA A 84 9.85 -10.55 -14.70
N LEU A 85 8.63 -10.79 -15.19
CA LEU A 85 8.31 -10.72 -16.62
C LEU A 85 8.54 -9.31 -17.17
N ALA A 86 8.07 -8.27 -16.49
CA ALA A 86 8.29 -6.89 -16.90
C ALA A 86 9.78 -6.56 -17.00
N ARG A 87 10.60 -7.02 -16.04
CA ARG A 87 12.06 -6.88 -16.10
C ARG A 87 12.66 -7.66 -17.27
N ALA A 88 12.24 -8.89 -17.53
CA ALA A 88 12.74 -9.67 -18.66
C ALA A 88 12.43 -9.00 -20.02
N VAL A 89 11.22 -8.48 -20.18
CA VAL A 89 10.81 -7.69 -21.35
C VAL A 89 11.63 -6.39 -21.46
N TYR A 90 11.88 -5.71 -20.34
CA TYR A 90 12.64 -4.46 -20.31
C TYR A 90 14.15 -4.66 -20.53
N TYR A 91 14.73 -5.73 -19.98
CA TYR A 91 16.13 -6.11 -20.14
C TYR A 91 16.49 -6.33 -21.62
N GLY A 92 15.53 -6.78 -22.43
CA GLY A 92 15.71 -6.90 -23.87
C GLY A 92 15.68 -5.59 -24.66
N GLN A 93 15.61 -4.39 -24.07
CA GLN A 93 15.56 -3.09 -24.80
C GLN A 93 14.71 -3.10 -26.10
N ARG A 94 13.49 -3.67 -26.08
CA ARG A 94 12.65 -3.83 -27.28
C ARG A 94 13.27 -4.71 -28.40
N GLY A 95 14.07 -5.72 -28.07
CA GLY A 95 14.76 -6.59 -29.03
C GLY A 95 16.00 -5.96 -29.68
N ARG A 96 16.58 -4.90 -29.11
CA ARG A 96 17.82 -4.29 -29.64
C ARG A 96 19.02 -4.87 -28.91
N ILE A 97 19.64 -5.89 -29.52
CA ILE A 97 20.96 -6.38 -29.13
C ILE A 97 21.98 -5.29 -29.50
N SER A 98 22.75 -4.80 -28.54
CA SER A 98 23.85 -3.89 -28.82
C SER A 98 25.00 -4.69 -29.43
N ALA A 99 25.63 -4.18 -30.49
CA ALA A 99 26.76 -4.86 -31.13
C ALA A 99 27.93 -5.17 -30.16
N ARG A 100 28.00 -4.51 -28.99
CA ARG A 100 29.00 -4.83 -27.96
C ARG A 100 28.75 -6.16 -27.23
N GLU A 101 27.51 -6.67 -27.21
CA GLU A 101 27.16 -7.91 -26.49
C GLU A 101 27.34 -9.17 -27.35
N VAL A 102 27.69 -9.03 -28.64
CA VAL A 102 27.86 -10.14 -29.59
C VAL A 102 29.35 -10.48 -29.82
N TYR A 103 30.27 -9.64 -29.34
CA TYR A 103 31.71 -9.77 -29.60
C TYR A 103 32.58 -9.96 -28.33
N ASP A 104 31.98 -10.23 -27.17
CA ASP A 104 32.66 -10.72 -25.96
C ASP A 104 32.20 -12.16 -25.66
#